data_AF-B6HCS0-F1
#
_entry.id   AF-B6HCS0-F1
#
_cell.length_a   1.000
_cell.length_b   1.000
_cell.length_c   1.000
_cell.angle_alpha   90.00
_cell.angle_beta   90.00
_cell.angle_gamma   90.00
#
_symmetry.space_group_name_H-M   'P 1'
#
loop_
_entity.id
_entity.type
_entity.pdbx_description
1 polymer ?
#
loop_
_entity_poly.entity_id
_entity_poly.type
_entity_poly.pdbx_seq_one_letter_code
_entity_poly.pdbx_strand_id
1 'polypeptide(L)'
;MLWSKDIPRTRPVNHLLKTHGRRSPQSLARATVLRVTIRLQLVVTWSLSVISQFPNKDVGFFGRLIHHTARMAGLPLRFMEKVNQAVSDALETHRSIRILGDLPTEKLNHEDYLASTRELIESFVDSWKEKADLRLLAVEVWPRHTYFALDFNNDEYNYDSAHTQVVVIPVYLLRLSRKSHSWAIFRHKPQDSSLAKRIADLHEGNGQNPIPFLEDHIKGVTHYAPRNSKSPVVVSENAT
;
A
#
# COMPACT_ATOMS: atom_id res chain seq x y z
N MET A 1 -10.42 -9.36 -14.49
CA MET A 1 -9.42 -10.06 -13.65
C MET A 1 -8.02 -9.58 -14.00
N LEU A 2 -7.73 -8.27 -13.78
CA LEU A 2 -6.50 -7.62 -14.25
C LEU A 2 -5.35 -7.60 -13.23
N TRP A 3 -5.64 -7.76 -11.94
CA TRP A 3 -4.63 -7.63 -10.89
C TRP A 3 -4.01 -8.96 -10.43
N SER A 4 -4.77 -10.06 -10.50
CA SER A 4 -4.37 -11.33 -9.87
C SER A 4 -3.74 -12.35 -10.82
N LYS A 5 -3.93 -12.23 -12.15
CA LYS A 5 -3.49 -13.28 -13.09
C LYS A 5 -2.02 -13.18 -13.49
N ASP A 6 -1.44 -11.97 -13.47
CA ASP A 6 -0.17 -11.70 -14.15
C ASP A 6 0.99 -11.33 -13.20
N ILE A 7 0.88 -11.61 -11.90
CA ILE A 7 2.03 -11.49 -10.98
C ILE A 7 2.76 -12.85 -10.94
N PRO A 8 3.86 -13.05 -11.70
CA PRO A 8 4.61 -14.29 -11.64
C PRO A 8 5.17 -14.49 -10.23
N ARG A 9 4.91 -15.67 -9.66
CA ARG A 9 5.57 -16.13 -8.44
C ARG A 9 7.03 -16.49 -8.78
N THR A 10 7.92 -15.50 -8.84
CA THR A 10 9.35 -15.77 -8.98
C THR A 10 9.86 -16.41 -7.68
N ARG A 11 10.14 -17.71 -7.72
CA ARG A 11 10.94 -18.38 -6.70
C ARG A 11 12.42 -18.06 -6.97
N PRO A 12 13.21 -17.65 -5.97
CA PRO A 12 14.65 -17.55 -6.15
C PRO A 12 15.24 -18.96 -6.32
N VAL A 13 15.97 -19.15 -7.41
CA VAL A 13 16.77 -20.36 -7.68
C VAL A 13 18.12 -20.18 -6.99
N ASN A 14 18.37 -20.94 -5.93
CA ASN A 14 19.68 -20.97 -5.27
C ASN A 14 20.58 -21.97 -5.99
N HIS A 15 21.55 -21.47 -6.74
CA HIS A 15 22.65 -22.28 -7.24
C HIS A 15 23.64 -22.59 -6.11
N LEU A 16 23.95 -23.88 -6.01
CA LEU A 16 24.84 -24.50 -5.05
C LEU A 16 26.31 -24.20 -5.41
N LEU A 17 27.06 -23.56 -4.51
CA LEU A 17 28.52 -23.59 -4.50
C LEU A 17 29.01 -23.89 -3.07
N LYS A 18 29.66 -25.04 -2.91
CA LYS A 18 30.47 -25.43 -1.74
C LYS A 18 31.86 -24.81 -1.88
N THR A 19 32.40 -24.24 -0.80
CA THR A 19 33.74 -24.54 -0.24
C THR A 19 33.94 -23.90 1.14
N HIS A 20 34.89 -24.45 1.90
CA HIS A 20 35.06 -24.45 3.36
C HIS A 20 35.53 -23.13 4.03
N GLY A 21 35.22 -23.00 5.33
CA GLY A 21 35.88 -22.05 6.25
C GLY A 21 35.17 -21.82 7.59
N ARG A 22 35.46 -22.66 8.59
CA ARG A 22 35.11 -22.61 10.04
C ARG A 22 34.53 -21.30 10.64
N ARG A 23 33.31 -21.38 11.19
CA ARG A 23 32.86 -21.07 12.58
C ARG A 23 31.37 -21.47 12.70
N SER A 24 30.93 -22.06 13.81
CA SER A 24 29.58 -22.66 13.88
C SER A 24 28.45 -21.61 13.83
N PRO A 25 27.47 -21.70 12.91
CA PRO A 25 26.38 -20.73 12.77
C PRO A 25 25.37 -20.68 13.94
N GLN A 26 25.41 -21.69 14.82
CA GLN A 26 24.37 -21.87 15.84
C GLN A 26 24.55 -20.96 17.07
N SER A 27 25.74 -20.45 17.36
CA SER A 27 25.97 -19.58 18.53
C SER A 27 25.59 -18.11 18.28
N LEU A 28 25.85 -17.60 17.06
CA LEU A 28 25.50 -16.23 16.67
C LEU A 28 24.00 -16.05 16.43
N ALA A 29 23.32 -17.04 15.86
CA ALA A 29 21.87 -17.00 15.67
C ALA A 29 21.11 -17.01 17.01
N ARG A 30 21.56 -17.81 17.99
CA ARG A 30 20.95 -17.86 19.33
C ARG A 30 21.12 -16.56 20.12
N ALA A 31 22.29 -15.92 20.04
CA ALA A 31 22.54 -14.65 20.72
C ALA A 31 21.71 -13.48 20.14
N THR A 32 21.53 -13.43 18.82
CA THR A 32 20.70 -12.40 18.17
C THR A 32 19.21 -12.62 18.45
N VAL A 33 18.72 -13.86 18.38
CA VAL A 33 17.32 -14.19 18.70
C VAL A 33 17.02 -13.85 20.16
N LEU A 34 17.89 -14.23 21.11
CA LEU A 34 17.69 -13.95 22.53
C LEU A 34 17.67 -12.43 22.83
N ARG A 35 18.54 -11.64 22.18
CA ARG A 35 18.56 -10.17 22.33
C ARG A 35 17.30 -9.50 21.76
N VAL A 36 16.76 -10.01 20.65
CA VAL A 36 15.52 -9.49 20.06
C VAL A 36 14.32 -9.88 20.92
N THR A 37 14.25 -11.11 21.43
CA THR A 37 13.13 -11.57 22.27
C THR A 37 13.06 -10.82 23.59
N ILE A 38 14.20 -10.56 24.25
CA ILE A 38 14.25 -9.79 25.51
C ILE A 38 13.79 -8.33 25.28
N ARG A 39 14.23 -7.70 24.18
CA ARG A 39 13.80 -6.33 23.84
C ARG A 39 12.31 -6.26 23.49
N LEU A 40 11.79 -7.26 22.78
CA LEU A 40 10.37 -7.34 22.45
C LEU A 40 9.50 -7.54 23.71
N GLN A 41 9.93 -8.41 24.63
CA GLN A 41 9.23 -8.60 25.90
C GLN A 41 9.21 -7.33 26.75
N LEU A 42 10.32 -6.58 26.83
CA LEU A 42 10.38 -5.31 27.55
C LEU A 42 9.48 -4.22 26.94
N VAL A 43 9.40 -4.15 25.61
CA VAL A 43 8.49 -3.21 24.93
C VAL A 43 7.03 -3.58 25.18
N VAL A 44 6.70 -4.87 25.14
CA VAL A 44 5.33 -5.35 25.40
C VAL A 44 4.92 -5.14 26.86
N THR A 45 5.77 -5.48 27.84
CA THR A 45 5.46 -5.29 29.26
C THR A 45 5.34 -3.82 29.63
N TRP A 46 6.20 -2.95 29.08
CA TRP A 46 6.08 -1.51 29.29
C TRP A 46 4.82 -0.95 28.64
N SER A 47 4.50 -1.36 27.40
CA SER A 47 3.29 -0.90 26.70
C SER A 47 2.01 -1.30 27.45
N LEU A 48 1.93 -2.54 27.96
CA LEU A 48 0.80 -3.00 28.76
C LEU A 48 0.67 -2.22 30.08
N SER A 49 1.80 -1.91 30.73
CA SER A 49 1.81 -1.07 31.93
C SER A 49 1.33 0.36 31.65
N VAL A 50 1.69 0.95 30.51
CA VAL A 50 1.23 2.29 30.14
C VAL A 50 -0.24 2.28 29.71
N ILE A 51 -0.70 1.25 28.99
CA ILE A 51 -2.13 1.08 28.63
C ILE A 51 -3.00 1.01 29.89
N SER A 52 -2.57 0.27 30.93
CA SER A 52 -3.31 0.20 32.20
C SER A 52 -3.42 1.53 32.96
N GLN A 53 -2.53 2.49 32.68
CA GLN A 53 -2.54 3.81 33.31
C GLN A 53 -3.40 4.83 32.56
N PHE A 54 -3.85 4.52 31.33
CA PHE A 54 -4.62 5.45 30.49
C PHE A 54 -5.81 4.76 29.79
N PRO A 55 -6.84 4.31 30.52
CA PRO A 55 -7.94 3.50 29.97
C PRO A 55 -8.89 4.24 29.02
N ASN A 56 -8.87 5.58 29.00
CA ASN A 56 -9.77 6.42 28.19
C ASN A 56 -9.09 7.07 26.97
N LYS A 57 -7.99 6.51 26.47
CA LYS A 57 -7.30 7.03 25.28
C LYS A 57 -7.69 6.23 24.04
N ASP A 58 -7.94 6.94 22.94
CA ASP A 58 -8.31 6.32 21.68
C ASP A 58 -7.19 5.45 21.11
N VAL A 59 -7.58 4.44 20.33
CA VAL A 59 -6.70 3.45 19.66
C VAL A 59 -5.52 4.12 18.93
N GLY A 60 -5.74 5.29 18.32
CA GLY A 60 -4.71 6.05 17.62
C GLY A 60 -3.59 6.61 18.53
N PHE A 61 -3.84 6.85 19.82
CA PHE A 61 -2.80 7.22 20.77
C PHE A 61 -1.85 6.05 21.03
N PHE A 62 -2.39 4.84 21.17
CA PHE A 62 -1.60 3.63 21.38
C PHE A 62 -0.80 3.25 20.14
N GLY A 63 -1.34 3.44 18.94
CA GLY A 63 -0.59 3.28 17.69
C GLY A 63 0.67 4.16 17.63
N ARG A 64 0.53 5.47 17.96
CA ARG A 64 1.67 6.41 18.02
C ARG A 64 2.69 6.03 19.10
N LEU A 65 2.22 5.56 20.26
CA LEU A 65 3.09 5.15 21.36
C LEU A 65 3.89 3.88 21.03
N ILE A 66 3.28 2.90 20.37
CA ILE A 66 3.95 1.68 19.89
C ILE A 66 4.99 2.03 18.81
N HIS A 67 4.65 2.94 17.88
CA HIS A 67 5.59 3.41 16.87
C HIS A 67 6.79 4.15 17.48
N HIS A 68 6.55 5.00 18.49
CA HIS A 68 7.61 5.72 19.20
C HIS A 68 8.51 4.78 20.03
N THR A 69 7.94 3.79 20.72
CA THR A 69 8.69 2.81 21.52
C THR A 69 9.47 1.81 20.66
N ALA A 70 8.92 1.37 19.53
CA ALA A 70 9.65 0.55 18.56
C ALA A 70 10.88 1.31 18.00
N ARG A 71 10.75 2.62 17.77
CA ARG A 71 11.85 3.52 17.38
C ARG A 71 12.91 3.66 18.47
N MET A 72 12.52 3.75 19.74
CA MET A 72 13.45 3.82 20.88
C MET A 72 14.13 2.48 21.19
N ALA A 73 13.47 1.35 20.90
CA ALA A 73 13.98 0.01 21.19
C ALA A 73 14.95 -0.58 20.13
N GLY A 74 15.14 0.12 19.00
CA GLY A 74 15.99 -0.35 17.90
C GLY A 74 15.50 -1.65 17.25
N LEU A 75 14.19 -1.91 17.32
CA LEU A 75 13.52 -2.96 16.55
C LEU A 75 13.46 -2.50 15.07
N PRO A 76 13.53 -3.41 14.08
CA PRO A 76 14.06 -3.08 12.77
C PRO A 76 13.15 -2.14 11.94
N LEU A 77 13.35 -0.83 12.11
CA LEU A 77 12.95 0.24 11.20
C LEU A 77 13.69 0.18 9.84
N ARG A 78 14.73 -0.67 9.75
CA ARG A 78 15.56 -0.89 8.55
C ARG A 78 14.76 -1.27 7.30
N PHE A 79 13.57 -1.82 7.48
CA PHE A 79 12.77 -2.24 6.36
C PHE A 79 12.14 -1.03 5.63
N MET A 80 11.57 -0.08 6.39
CA MET A 80 11.02 1.15 5.81
C MET A 80 12.12 2.05 5.23
N GLU A 81 13.33 2.02 5.78
CA GLU A 81 14.49 2.70 5.18
C GLU A 81 14.77 2.21 3.76
N LYS A 82 14.75 0.90 3.51
CA LYS A 82 14.95 0.35 2.16
C LYS A 82 13.83 0.72 1.20
N VAL A 83 12.59 0.75 1.69
CA VAL A 83 11.46 1.20 0.87
C VAL A 83 11.63 2.66 0.50
N ASN A 84 11.92 3.50 1.48
CA ASN A 84 12.15 4.93 1.25
C ASN A 84 13.35 5.16 0.33
N GLN A 85 14.45 4.43 0.49
CA GLN A 85 15.58 4.57 -0.44
C GLN A 85 15.17 4.23 -1.88
N ALA A 86 14.47 3.11 -2.09
CA ALA A 86 14.02 2.73 -3.43
C ALA A 86 13.02 3.72 -4.04
N VAL A 87 12.18 4.37 -3.24
CA VAL A 87 11.31 5.46 -3.70
C VAL A 87 12.13 6.70 -4.04
N SER A 88 13.14 7.04 -3.24
CA SER A 88 14.07 8.14 -3.54
C SER A 88 14.78 7.91 -4.87
N ASP A 89 15.40 6.74 -5.04
CA ASP A 89 16.11 6.36 -6.27
C ASP A 89 15.16 6.39 -7.48
N ALA A 90 13.92 5.94 -7.29
CA ALA A 90 12.88 5.99 -8.31
C ALA A 90 12.50 7.42 -8.68
N LEU A 91 12.40 8.34 -7.70
CA LEU A 91 12.06 9.74 -7.93
C LEU A 91 13.22 10.55 -8.54
N GLU A 92 14.46 10.18 -8.24
CA GLU A 92 15.65 10.72 -8.90
C GLU A 92 15.72 10.28 -10.38
N THR A 93 15.30 9.05 -10.66
CA THR A 93 15.28 8.50 -12.03
C THR A 93 14.05 8.97 -12.81
N HIS A 94 12.91 9.09 -12.14
CA HIS A 94 11.61 9.38 -12.70
C HIS A 94 10.97 10.51 -11.89
N ARG A 95 10.73 11.67 -12.51
CA ARG A 95 10.11 12.81 -11.82
C ARG A 95 8.78 12.47 -11.12
N SER A 96 8.04 11.51 -11.67
CA SER A 96 6.75 11.04 -11.15
C SER A 96 6.72 9.52 -11.16
N ILE A 97 6.15 8.91 -10.11
CA ILE A 97 5.93 7.47 -10.01
C ILE A 97 4.56 7.16 -9.42
N ARG A 98 4.08 5.94 -9.64
CA ARG A 98 2.88 5.41 -9.00
C ARG A 98 3.25 4.18 -8.17
N ILE A 99 2.87 4.19 -6.90
CA ILE A 99 2.94 3.02 -6.04
C ILE A 99 1.65 2.22 -6.20
N LEU A 100 1.80 0.96 -6.59
CA LEU A 100 0.78 -0.06 -6.45
C LEU A 100 1.01 -0.80 -5.13
N GLY A 101 0.16 -0.58 -4.15
CA GLY A 101 0.14 -1.35 -2.92
C GLY A 101 -0.46 -2.74 -3.10
N ASP A 102 0.12 -3.76 -2.49
CA ASP A 102 -0.47 -5.11 -2.30
C ASP A 102 -0.44 -5.46 -0.81
N LEU A 103 -1.62 -5.45 -0.19
CA LEU A 103 -1.84 -5.70 1.22
C LEU A 103 -2.64 -7.00 1.41
N PRO A 104 -2.29 -7.88 2.36
CA PRO A 104 -3.18 -8.98 2.70
C PRO A 104 -4.46 -8.42 3.35
N THR A 105 -5.63 -8.71 2.77
CA THR A 105 -6.91 -8.15 3.23
C THR A 105 -7.23 -8.48 4.68
N GLU A 106 -6.80 -9.64 5.17
CA GLU A 106 -6.92 -10.06 6.58
C GLU A 106 -6.18 -9.15 7.58
N LYS A 107 -5.34 -8.20 7.10
CA LYS A 107 -4.67 -7.20 7.93
C LYS A 107 -5.45 -5.90 8.05
N LEU A 108 -6.57 -5.77 7.35
CA LEU A 108 -7.39 -4.57 7.33
C LEU A 108 -8.66 -4.75 8.15
N ASN A 109 -9.26 -3.63 8.57
CA ASN A 109 -10.55 -3.63 9.21
C ASN A 109 -11.64 -3.80 8.14
N HIS A 110 -12.45 -4.85 8.26
CA HIS A 110 -13.54 -5.16 7.33
C HIS A 110 -14.74 -4.20 7.44
N GLU A 111 -14.83 -3.46 8.54
CA GLU A 111 -15.84 -2.41 8.73
C GLU A 111 -15.48 -1.14 7.96
N ASP A 112 -14.17 -0.85 7.81
CA ASP A 112 -13.65 0.29 7.07
C ASP A 112 -12.28 -0.01 6.45
N TYR A 113 -12.31 -0.56 5.23
CA TYR A 113 -11.09 -0.89 4.49
C TYR A 113 -10.27 0.33 4.10
N LEU A 114 -10.92 1.47 3.87
CA LEU A 114 -10.23 2.68 3.43
C LEU A 114 -9.44 3.30 4.59
N ALA A 115 -10.09 3.48 5.76
CA ALA A 115 -9.43 4.01 6.94
C ALA A 115 -8.29 3.08 7.40
N SER A 116 -8.53 1.76 7.46
CA SER A 116 -7.48 0.81 7.85
C SER A 116 -6.34 0.70 6.85
N THR A 117 -6.60 0.91 5.55
CA THR A 117 -5.52 1.03 4.55
C THR A 117 -4.66 2.27 4.82
N ARG A 118 -5.29 3.43 5.07
CA ARG A 118 -4.59 4.69 5.38
C ARG A 118 -3.73 4.56 6.63
N GLU A 119 -4.28 3.98 7.70
CA GLU A 119 -3.56 3.71 8.95
C GLU A 119 -2.35 2.81 8.69
N LEU A 120 -2.52 1.73 7.93
CA LEU A 120 -1.45 0.77 7.67
C LEU A 120 -0.27 1.39 6.89
N ILE A 121 -0.54 2.38 6.02
CA ILE A 121 0.49 3.07 5.22
C ILE A 121 0.89 4.43 5.80
N GLU A 122 0.38 4.84 6.95
CA GLU A 122 0.57 6.19 7.52
C GLU A 122 2.06 6.51 7.67
N SER A 123 2.83 5.61 8.29
CA SER A 123 4.28 5.79 8.48
C SER A 123 5.07 5.94 7.17
N PHE A 124 4.60 5.29 6.09
CA PHE A 124 5.18 5.43 4.76
C PHE A 124 4.85 6.81 4.19
N VAL A 125 3.57 7.20 4.19
CA VAL A 125 3.10 8.50 3.67
C VAL A 125 3.75 9.67 4.43
N ASP A 126 3.83 9.58 5.75
CA ASP A 126 4.45 10.59 6.61
C ASP A 126 5.93 10.82 6.30
N SER A 127 6.64 9.80 5.82
CA SER A 127 8.06 9.93 5.44
C SER A 127 8.27 10.79 4.19
N TRP A 128 7.20 11.05 3.44
CA TRP A 128 7.21 11.64 2.09
C TRP A 128 6.37 12.90 1.94
N LYS A 129 5.39 13.16 2.82
CA LYS A 129 4.44 14.29 2.67
C LYS A 129 5.08 15.68 2.56
N GLU A 130 6.27 15.87 3.14
CA GLU A 130 7.02 17.13 3.07
C GLU A 130 8.02 17.18 1.88
N LYS A 131 8.15 16.07 1.13
CA LYS A 131 9.16 15.87 0.08
C LYS A 131 8.57 15.69 -1.32
N ALA A 132 7.31 15.29 -1.40
CA ALA A 132 6.63 14.98 -2.65
C ALA A 132 5.13 15.30 -2.54
N ASP A 133 4.48 15.63 -3.66
CA ASP A 133 3.03 15.68 -3.74
C ASP A 133 2.49 14.24 -3.77
N LEU A 134 1.71 13.87 -2.76
CA LEU A 134 1.18 12.52 -2.58
C LEU A 134 -0.32 12.51 -2.85
N ARG A 135 -0.78 11.58 -3.67
CA ARG A 135 -2.22 11.43 -3.97
C ARG A 135 -2.65 9.97 -3.93
N LEU A 136 -3.39 9.60 -2.87
CA LEU A 136 -4.04 8.30 -2.81
C LEU A 136 -5.27 8.34 -3.73
N LEU A 137 -5.22 7.56 -4.81
CA LEU A 137 -6.25 7.57 -5.86
C LEU A 137 -7.36 6.57 -5.59
N ALA A 138 -7.02 5.37 -5.14
CA ALA A 138 -7.98 4.29 -5.00
C ALA A 138 -7.52 3.21 -4.01
N VAL A 139 -8.50 2.49 -3.47
CA VAL A 139 -8.36 1.23 -2.74
C VAL A 139 -9.34 0.22 -3.34
N GLU A 140 -8.83 -0.90 -3.85
CA GLU A 140 -9.63 -2.02 -4.35
C GLU A 140 -9.46 -3.23 -3.42
N VAL A 141 -10.55 -3.67 -2.81
CA VAL A 141 -10.57 -4.75 -1.83
C VAL A 141 -11.00 -6.05 -2.50
N TRP A 142 -10.18 -7.09 -2.42
CA TRP A 142 -10.51 -8.44 -2.88
C TRP A 142 -10.46 -9.43 -1.70
N PRO A 143 -11.01 -10.65 -1.81
CA PRO A 143 -11.06 -11.59 -0.68
C PRO A 143 -9.71 -11.93 -0.03
N ARG A 144 -8.60 -11.81 -0.77
CA ARG A 144 -7.25 -12.17 -0.30
C ARG A 144 -6.27 -11.00 -0.23
N HIS A 145 -6.47 -10.02 -1.11
CA HIS A 145 -5.53 -8.93 -1.30
C HIS A 145 -6.31 -7.63 -1.47
N THR A 146 -5.84 -6.57 -0.83
CA THR A 146 -6.32 -5.21 -1.02
C THR A 146 -5.22 -4.44 -1.73
N TYR A 147 -5.58 -3.78 -2.82
CA TYR A 147 -4.67 -2.99 -3.61
C TYR A 147 -4.95 -1.51 -3.38
N PHE A 148 -3.91 -0.68 -3.38
CA PHE A 148 -4.07 0.77 -3.40
C PHE A 148 -3.19 1.39 -4.46
N ALA A 149 -3.60 2.55 -4.98
CA ALA A 149 -2.81 3.34 -5.91
C ALA A 149 -2.46 4.70 -5.27
N LEU A 150 -1.17 4.96 -5.13
CA LEU A 150 -0.64 6.19 -4.53
C LEU A 150 0.35 6.84 -5.50
N ASP A 151 0.01 8.04 -5.97
CA ASP A 151 0.87 8.82 -6.86
C ASP A 151 1.84 9.68 -6.09
N PHE A 152 3.03 9.84 -6.69
CA PHE A 152 4.07 10.77 -6.26
C PHE A 152 4.34 11.75 -7.40
N ASN A 153 4.25 13.04 -7.13
CA ASN A 153 4.58 14.15 -8.04
C ASN A 153 3.92 14.02 -9.42
N ASN A 154 2.68 13.51 -9.47
CA ASN A 154 1.95 13.38 -10.72
C ASN A 154 1.27 14.72 -11.08
N ASP A 155 2.07 15.66 -11.58
CA ASP A 155 1.64 17.00 -12.01
C ASP A 155 0.64 16.95 -13.19
N GLU A 156 0.63 15.85 -13.95
CA GLU A 156 -0.29 15.62 -15.08
C GLU A 156 -1.67 15.12 -14.64
N TYR A 157 -1.84 14.77 -13.36
CA TYR A 157 -3.13 14.32 -12.85
C TYR A 157 -4.14 15.47 -12.80
N ASN A 158 -5.21 15.34 -13.57
CA ASN A 158 -6.36 16.23 -13.50
C ASN A 158 -7.62 15.40 -13.20
N TYR A 159 -8.23 15.63 -12.04
CA TYR A 159 -9.41 14.89 -11.58
C TYR A 159 -10.57 14.95 -12.58
N ASP A 160 -10.78 16.09 -13.24
CA ASP A 160 -11.91 16.30 -14.15
C ASP A 160 -11.75 15.49 -15.44
N SER A 161 -10.53 15.39 -15.97
CA SER A 161 -10.22 14.64 -17.19
C SER A 161 -9.71 13.21 -16.96
N ALA A 162 -9.45 12.78 -15.72
CA ALA A 162 -8.81 11.49 -15.43
C ALA A 162 -9.56 10.25 -15.94
N HIS A 163 -10.87 10.36 -16.22
CA HIS A 163 -11.67 9.30 -16.84
C HIS A 163 -11.40 9.09 -18.35
N THR A 164 -10.89 10.11 -19.05
CA THR A 164 -10.57 10.03 -20.50
C THR A 164 -9.07 10.10 -20.76
N GLN A 165 -8.32 10.76 -19.87
CA GLN A 165 -6.88 10.92 -19.98
C GLN A 165 -6.14 9.82 -19.22
N VAL A 166 -5.57 8.86 -19.96
CA VAL A 166 -4.77 7.78 -19.40
C VAL A 166 -3.32 8.25 -19.20
N VAL A 167 -3.01 8.70 -17.98
CA VAL A 167 -1.65 9.13 -17.59
C VAL A 167 -0.80 7.92 -17.20
N VAL A 168 0.15 7.55 -18.07
CA VAL A 168 1.05 6.40 -17.90
C VAL A 168 2.36 6.87 -17.25
N ILE A 169 2.57 6.51 -15.98
CA ILE A 169 3.81 6.78 -15.23
C ILE A 169 4.42 5.48 -14.69
N PRO A 170 5.74 5.45 -14.39
CA PRO A 170 6.41 4.27 -13.86
C PRO A 170 5.76 3.74 -12.58
N VAL A 171 5.35 2.46 -12.60
CA VAL A 171 4.74 1.78 -11.45
C VAL A 171 5.76 1.00 -10.62
N TYR A 172 5.71 1.15 -9.31
CA TYR A 172 6.45 0.34 -8.35
C TYR A 172 5.48 -0.43 -7.46
N LEU A 173 5.67 -1.74 -7.32
CA LEU A 173 4.83 -2.57 -6.46
C LEU A 173 5.37 -2.50 -5.02
N LEU A 174 4.57 -1.97 -4.09
CA LEU A 174 4.83 -2.00 -2.66
C LEU A 174 3.99 -3.09 -2.00
N ARG A 175 4.63 -4.18 -1.59
CA ARG A 175 3.94 -5.39 -1.13
C ARG A 175 4.20 -5.67 0.34
N LEU A 176 3.15 -5.83 1.13
CA LEU A 176 3.26 -6.33 2.51
C LEU A 176 3.18 -7.86 2.55
N SER A 177 4.24 -8.49 3.08
CA SER A 177 4.27 -9.94 3.27
C SER A 177 3.31 -10.38 4.38
N ARG A 178 2.38 -11.28 4.04
CA ARG A 178 1.46 -11.91 5.01
C ARG A 178 2.18 -12.64 6.15
N LYS A 179 3.32 -13.29 5.85
CA LYS A 179 4.01 -14.19 6.80
C LYS A 179 5.04 -13.48 7.67
N SER A 180 5.82 -12.58 7.07
CA SER A 180 6.95 -11.93 7.72
C SER A 180 6.67 -10.51 8.18
N HIS A 181 5.51 -9.94 7.79
CA HIS A 181 5.13 -8.55 8.04
C HIS A 181 6.18 -7.53 7.56
N SER A 182 7.05 -7.97 6.66
CA SER A 182 8.02 -7.12 5.97
C SER A 182 7.40 -6.62 4.68
N TRP A 183 7.68 -5.39 4.28
CA TRP A 183 7.31 -5.01 2.92
C TRP A 183 8.34 -5.49 1.90
N ALA A 184 8.11 -5.15 0.65
CA ALA A 184 9.10 -5.16 -0.42
C ALA A 184 8.65 -4.13 -1.44
N ILE A 185 9.59 -3.47 -2.11
CA ILE A 185 9.29 -2.57 -3.22
C ILE A 185 10.17 -2.92 -4.42
N PHE A 186 9.58 -2.90 -5.60
CA PHE A 186 10.31 -3.11 -6.85
C PHE A 186 9.56 -2.51 -8.04
N ARG A 187 10.32 -2.15 -9.08
CA ARG A 187 9.78 -1.64 -10.34
C ARG A 187 8.95 -2.71 -11.04
N HIS A 188 7.74 -2.37 -11.50
CA HIS A 188 6.85 -3.31 -12.18
C HIS A 188 6.27 -2.76 -13.49
N LYS A 189 7.09 -2.78 -14.54
CA LYS A 189 6.78 -2.21 -15.87
C LYS A 189 5.46 -2.67 -16.51
N PRO A 190 5.05 -3.95 -16.40
CA PRO A 190 3.78 -4.39 -16.99
C PRO A 190 2.55 -3.62 -16.46
N GLN A 191 2.63 -3.05 -15.25
CA GLN A 191 1.52 -2.30 -14.66
C GLN A 191 1.47 -0.83 -15.05
N ASP A 192 2.47 -0.25 -15.74
CA ASP A 192 2.45 1.18 -16.07
C ASP A 192 1.17 1.56 -16.83
N SER A 193 0.88 0.87 -17.92
CA SER A 193 -0.29 1.14 -18.74
C SER A 193 -1.56 0.49 -18.18
N SER A 194 -1.45 -0.71 -17.59
CA SER A 194 -2.60 -1.43 -17.05
C SER A 194 -3.22 -0.67 -15.87
N LEU A 195 -2.39 -0.19 -14.94
CA LEU A 195 -2.86 0.59 -13.81
C LEU A 195 -3.38 1.96 -14.24
N ALA A 196 -2.71 2.64 -15.18
CA ALA A 196 -3.21 3.91 -15.70
C ALA A 196 -4.62 3.79 -16.29
N LYS A 197 -4.87 2.76 -17.11
CA LYS A 197 -6.21 2.48 -17.65
C LYS A 197 -7.21 2.16 -16.55
N ARG A 198 -6.82 1.36 -15.56
CA ARG A 198 -7.69 1.03 -14.43
C ARG A 198 -8.08 2.26 -13.62
N ILE A 199 -7.17 3.20 -13.35
CA ILE A 199 -7.50 4.46 -12.69
C ILE A 199 -8.52 5.25 -13.51
N ALA A 200 -8.36 5.33 -14.84
CA ALA A 200 -9.34 5.98 -15.70
C ALA A 200 -10.72 5.29 -15.64
N ASP A 201 -10.75 3.96 -15.65
CA ASP A 201 -11.98 3.18 -15.49
C ASP A 201 -12.65 3.45 -14.13
N LEU A 202 -11.86 3.59 -13.05
CA LEU A 202 -12.38 3.94 -11.73
C LEU A 202 -13.01 5.33 -11.74
N HIS A 203 -12.37 6.32 -12.37
CA HIS A 203 -12.94 7.66 -12.53
C HIS A 203 -14.24 7.63 -13.35
N GLU A 204 -14.25 6.86 -14.44
CA GLU A 204 -15.44 6.70 -15.28
C GLU A 204 -16.59 6.11 -14.47
N GLY A 205 -16.36 4.99 -13.77
CA GLY A 205 -17.40 4.27 -13.02
C GLY A 205 -17.86 4.99 -11.74
N ASN A 206 -16.98 5.73 -11.05
CA ASN A 206 -17.31 6.41 -9.80
C ASN A 206 -17.88 7.82 -10.00
N GLY A 207 -18.02 8.30 -11.24
CA GLY A 207 -18.66 9.58 -11.50
C GLY A 207 -17.90 10.74 -10.87
N GLN A 208 -18.62 11.58 -10.12
CA GLN A 208 -18.07 12.73 -9.41
C GLN A 208 -17.69 12.45 -7.96
N ASN A 209 -17.65 11.17 -7.53
CA ASN A 209 -17.25 10.83 -6.18
C ASN A 209 -15.80 11.25 -5.92
N PRO A 210 -15.49 11.85 -4.75
CA PRO A 210 -14.13 12.27 -4.45
C PRO A 210 -13.18 11.08 -4.31
N ILE A 211 -11.90 11.28 -4.67
CA ILE A 211 -10.84 10.34 -4.36
C ILE A 211 -10.49 10.35 -2.85
N PRO A 212 -9.95 9.25 -2.30
CA PRO A 212 -9.70 7.97 -2.95
C PRO A 212 -10.98 7.18 -3.20
N PHE A 213 -11.07 6.54 -4.37
CA PHE A 213 -12.14 5.60 -4.65
C PHE A 213 -12.01 4.35 -3.79
N LEU A 214 -13.14 3.76 -3.40
CA LEU A 214 -13.19 2.47 -2.72
C LEU A 214 -14.06 1.51 -3.51
N GLU A 215 -13.49 0.41 -3.97
CA GLU A 215 -14.23 -0.70 -4.57
C GLU A 215 -14.09 -1.96 -3.71
N ASP A 216 -15.20 -2.42 -3.12
CA ASP A 216 -15.26 -3.65 -2.32
C ASP A 216 -15.76 -4.83 -3.16
N HIS A 217 -14.83 -5.59 -3.73
CA HIS A 217 -15.14 -6.78 -4.53
C HIS A 217 -15.57 -7.99 -3.69
N ILE A 218 -15.56 -7.90 -2.35
CA ILE A 218 -16.12 -8.93 -1.45
C ILE A 218 -17.64 -8.77 -1.39
N LYS A 219 -18.12 -7.52 -1.30
CA LYS A 219 -19.56 -7.20 -1.28
C LYS A 219 -20.15 -7.05 -2.69
N GLY A 220 -19.30 -6.91 -3.70
CA GLY A 220 -19.68 -6.59 -5.07
C GLY A 220 -19.58 -5.09 -5.33
N VAL A 221 -19.27 -4.73 -6.57
CA VAL A 221 -19.08 -3.35 -7.01
C VAL A 221 -20.22 -2.95 -7.93
N THR A 222 -20.90 -1.84 -7.61
CA THR A 222 -21.95 -1.26 -8.44
C THR A 222 -21.67 0.22 -8.66
N HIS A 223 -21.69 0.64 -9.92
CA HIS A 223 -21.50 2.02 -10.35
C HIS A 223 -22.85 2.63 -10.70
N TYR A 224 -23.30 3.60 -9.90
CA TYR A 224 -24.65 4.19 -10.05
C TYR A 224 -24.70 5.41 -10.98
N ALA A 225 -23.57 6.08 -11.22
CA ALA A 225 -23.53 7.32 -11.98
C ALA A 225 -22.18 7.49 -12.75
N PRO A 226 -21.95 6.70 -13.82
CA PRO A 226 -20.72 6.84 -14.58
C PRO A 226 -20.67 8.19 -15.32
N ARG A 227 -19.47 8.78 -15.44
CA ARG A 227 -19.29 10.14 -15.98
C ARG A 227 -19.84 10.31 -17.40
N ASN A 228 -19.75 9.27 -18.24
CA ASN A 228 -20.26 9.27 -19.60
C ASN A 228 -21.58 8.51 -19.76
N SER A 229 -22.43 8.45 -18.72
CA SER A 229 -23.81 8.02 -18.92
C SER A 229 -24.51 9.01 -19.86
N LYS A 230 -24.62 8.63 -21.15
CA LYS A 230 -25.49 9.36 -22.08
C LYS A 230 -26.88 9.35 -21.47
N SER A 231 -27.45 10.53 -21.21
CA SER A 231 -28.88 10.64 -20.91
C SER A 231 -29.67 9.86 -21.95
N PRO A 232 -30.77 9.18 -21.58
CA PRO A 232 -31.64 8.55 -22.57
C PRO A 232 -31.99 9.61 -23.62
N VAL A 233 -31.73 9.31 -24.89
CA VAL A 233 -32.18 10.15 -25.99
C VAL A 233 -33.70 10.22 -25.86
N VAL A 234 -34.21 11.35 -25.39
CA VAL A 234 -35.64 11.62 -25.40
C VAL A 234 -35.99 11.76 -26.88
N VAL A 235 -36.49 10.67 -27.47
CA VAL A 235 -37.07 10.71 -28.81
C VAL A 235 -38.35 11.54 -28.66
N SER A 236 -38.29 12.81 -29.03
CA SER A 236 -39.48 13.64 -29.17
C SER A 236 -40.28 13.11 -30.35
N GLU A 237 -41.33 12.34 -30.07
CA GLU A 237 -42.38 12.05 -31.05
C GLU A 237 -43.10 13.37 -31.38
N ASN A 238 -42.68 14.02 -32.45
CA ASN A 238 -43.50 15.01 -33.12
C ASN A 238 -44.55 14.26 -33.93
N ALA A 239 -45.70 13.99 -33.32
CA ALA A 239 -46.91 13.64 -34.04
C ALA A 239 -47.47 14.90 -34.72
N THR A 240 -47.57 14.86 -36.04
CA THR A 240 -48.31 15.83 -36.87
C THR A 240 -49.65 15.22 -37.22
#